data_AF-A0ABD5S006-F1
#
_entry.id   AF-A0ABD5S006-F1
#
_cell.length_a   1.000
_cell.length_b   1.000
_cell.length_c   1.000
_cell.angle_alpha   90.00
_cell.angle_beta   90.00
_cell.angle_gamma   90.00
#
_symmetry.space_group_name_H-M   'P 1'
#
loop_
_entity.id
_entity.type
_entity.pdbx_description
1 polymer ?
#
loop_
_entity_poly.entity_id
_entity_poly.type
_entity_poly.pdbx_seq_one_letter_code
_entity_poly.pdbx_strand_id
1 'polypeptide(L)' 'PVDPSVEEVVGDEADRRELAAHFGEDFELVFTVPESSLAVVREASPTAVTRIGTTTAAADGVVADGEPLPDRGYTHSD' A
#
# COMPACT_ATOMS: atom_id res chain seq x y z
N PRO A 1 -3.00 -4.32 -2.17
CA PRO A 1 -2.58 -5.71 -2.49
C PRO A 1 -1.39 -6.06 -1.61
N VAL A 2 -1.34 -7.29 -1.12
CA VAL A 2 -0.17 -7.83 -0.43
C VAL A 2 0.24 -9.06 -1.24
N ASP A 3 1.53 -9.19 -1.56
CA ASP A 3 2.01 -10.32 -2.33
C ASP A 3 1.68 -11.64 -1.58
N PRO A 4 1.18 -12.69 -2.27
CA PRO A 4 0.84 -13.96 -1.61
C PRO A 4 2.01 -14.60 -0.84
N SER A 5 3.26 -14.34 -1.22
CA SER A 5 4.45 -14.86 -0.52
C SER A 5 4.57 -14.33 0.92
N VAL A 6 3.95 -13.19 1.24
CA VAL A 6 3.88 -12.67 2.61
C VAL A 6 3.13 -13.66 3.51
N GLU A 7 2.10 -14.34 3.00
CA GLU A 7 1.33 -15.33 3.76
C GLU A 7 2.17 -16.52 4.23
N GLU A 8 3.32 -16.77 3.59
CA GLU A 8 4.20 -17.88 3.92
C GLU A 8 5.05 -17.61 5.18
N VAL A 9 5.16 -16.34 5.61
CA VAL A 9 6.08 -15.91 6.68
C VAL A 9 5.39 -15.20 7.85
N VAL A 10 4.14 -14.77 7.69
CA VAL A 10 3.39 -14.07 8.75
C VAL A 10 3.00 -15.02 9.89
N GLY A 11 3.19 -14.56 11.13
CA GLY A 11 2.69 -15.26 12.33
C GLY A 11 1.26 -14.86 12.67
N ASP A 12 0.91 -13.59 12.44
CA ASP A 12 -0.41 -13.02 12.70
C ASP A 12 -0.74 -11.82 11.80
N GLU A 13 -1.89 -11.18 12.04
CA GLU A 13 -2.35 -10.02 11.27
C GLU A 13 -1.48 -8.77 11.49
N ALA A 14 -0.86 -8.64 12.67
CA ALA A 14 0.03 -7.51 12.95
C ALA A 14 1.34 -7.66 12.17
N ASP A 15 1.89 -8.86 12.12
CA ASP A 15 3.05 -9.21 11.29
C ASP A 15 2.75 -8.98 9.81
N ARG A 16 1.56 -9.39 9.36
CA ARG A 16 1.10 -9.15 7.99
C ARG A 16 1.07 -7.66 7.65
N ARG A 17 0.54 -6.83 8.54
CA ARG A 17 0.49 -5.38 8.37
C ARG A 17 1.88 -4.77 8.34
N GLU A 18 2.78 -5.21 9.21
CA GLU A 18 4.17 -4.75 9.27
C GLU A 18 4.90 -5.03 7.95
N LEU A 19 4.80 -6.27 7.44
CA LEU A 19 5.43 -6.66 6.18
C LEU A 19 4.84 -5.91 4.98
N ALA A 20 3.51 -5.78 4.92
CA ALA A 20 2.83 -5.07 3.84
C ALA A 20 3.17 -3.57 3.76
N ALA A 21 3.55 -2.94 4.89
CA ALA A 21 3.84 -1.51 4.95
C ALA A 21 5.33 -1.17 4.84
N HIS A 22 6.22 -2.07 5.27
CA HIS A 22 7.62 -1.71 5.53
C HIS A 22 8.66 -2.63 4.89
N PHE A 23 8.29 -3.82 4.40
CA PHE A 23 9.27 -4.76 3.84
C PHE A 23 9.80 -4.30 2.47
N GLY A 24 8.89 -3.95 1.55
CA GLY A 24 9.23 -3.54 0.18
C GLY A 24 9.43 -4.74 -0.76
N GLU A 25 10.14 -4.52 -1.88
CA GLU A 25 10.40 -5.52 -2.94
C GLU A 25 9.16 -6.05 -3.68
N ASP A 26 7.98 -5.43 -3.51
CA ASP A 26 6.76 -5.84 -4.21
C ASP A 26 6.78 -5.48 -5.72
N PHE A 27 7.54 -4.46 -6.10
CA PHE A 27 7.56 -3.87 -7.46
C PHE A 27 6.19 -3.49 -8.04
N GLU A 28 5.19 -3.30 -7.16
CA GLU A 28 3.84 -2.90 -7.50
C GLU A 28 3.70 -1.37 -7.68
N LEU A 29 2.65 -0.95 -8.38
CA LEU A 29 2.35 0.47 -8.59
C LEU A 29 1.46 1.03 -7.48
N VAL A 30 1.90 2.13 -6.86
CA VAL A 30 1.06 2.99 -6.04
C VAL A 30 0.77 4.27 -6.81
N PHE A 31 -0.51 4.56 -7.04
CA PHE A 31 -0.94 5.69 -7.84
C PHE A 31 -2.27 6.28 -7.35
N THR A 32 -2.57 7.49 -7.83
CA THR A 32 -3.79 8.23 -7.49
C THR A 32 -4.59 8.54 -8.75
N VAL A 33 -5.92 8.43 -8.67
CA VAL A 33 -6.84 8.84 -9.75
C VAL A 33 -8.05 9.55 -9.16
N PRO A 34 -8.73 10.41 -9.93
CA PRO A 34 -10.07 10.88 -9.57
C PRO A 34 -11.02 9.70 -9.35
N GLU A 35 -11.89 9.79 -8.35
CA GLU A 35 -12.84 8.70 -8.03
C GLU A 35 -13.75 8.34 -9.21
N SER A 36 -14.15 9.34 -10.01
CA SER A 36 -14.93 9.14 -11.23
C SER A 36 -14.22 8.30 -12.30
N SER A 37 -12.90 8.20 -12.26
CA SER A 37 -12.09 7.44 -13.22
C SER A 37 -11.76 6.02 -12.74
N LEU A 38 -12.03 5.68 -11.48
CA LEU A 38 -11.63 4.39 -10.89
C LEU A 38 -12.23 3.19 -11.63
N ALA A 39 -13.50 3.28 -12.05
CA ALA A 39 -14.16 2.20 -12.79
C ALA A 39 -13.47 1.91 -14.13
N VAL A 40 -13.15 2.97 -14.90
CA VAL A 40 -12.47 2.86 -16.20
C VAL A 40 -11.07 2.27 -16.02
N VAL A 41 -10.32 2.72 -15.00
CA VAL A 41 -8.98 2.21 -14.72
C VAL A 41 -9.01 0.72 -14.35
N ARG A 42 -10.00 0.29 -13.55
CA ARG A 42 -10.18 -1.12 -13.20
C ARG A 42 -10.48 -2.00 -14.42
N GLU A 43 -11.27 -1.49 -15.35
CA GLU A 43 -11.63 -2.22 -16.57
C GLU A 43 -10.46 -2.29 -17.57
N ALA A 44 -9.69 -1.21 -17.71
CA ALA A 44 -8.60 -1.11 -18.69
C ALA A 44 -7.27 -1.73 -18.20
N SER A 45 -7.09 -1.90 -16.90
CA SER A 45 -5.83 -2.39 -16.34
C SER A 45 -5.60 -3.87 -16.66
N PRO A 46 -4.39 -4.26 -17.12
CA PRO A 46 -4.03 -5.67 -17.30
C PRO A 46 -3.82 -6.40 -15.97
N THR A 47 -3.71 -5.68 -14.85
CA THR A 47 -3.53 -6.22 -13.49
C THR A 47 -4.63 -5.73 -12.54
N ALA A 48 -4.87 -6.46 -11.45
CA ALA A 48 -5.92 -6.12 -10.49
C ALA A 48 -5.64 -4.81 -9.74
N VAL A 49 -6.62 -3.90 -9.68
CA VAL A 49 -6.50 -2.61 -9.01
C VAL A 49 -7.26 -2.60 -7.69
N THR A 50 -6.53 -2.45 -6.58
CA THR A 50 -7.09 -2.35 -5.22
C THR A 50 -7.09 -0.90 -4.76
N ARG A 51 -8.25 -0.38 -4.33
CA ARG A 51 -8.31 0.94 -3.67
C ARG A 51 -7.90 0.76 -2.21
N ILE A 52 -6.85 1.45 -1.78
CA ILE A 52 -6.32 1.37 -0.41
C ILE A 52 -6.54 2.64 0.42
N GLY A 53 -7.04 3.73 -0.19
CA GLY A 53 -7.27 4.98 0.53
C GLY A 53 -7.79 6.11 -0.36
N THR A 54 -7.60 7.33 0.13
CA THR A 54 -7.94 8.60 -0.53
C THR A 54 -6.83 9.60 -0.22
N THR A 55 -6.46 10.42 -1.20
CA THR A 55 -5.52 11.54 -0.98
C THR A 55 -6.21 12.69 -0.25
N THR A 56 -5.60 13.18 0.82
CA THR A 56 -6.07 14.33 1.61
C THR A 56 -5.06 15.48 1.53
N ALA A 57 -5.23 16.52 2.36
CA ALA A 57 -4.28 17.61 2.43
C ALA A 57 -2.94 17.10 2.97
N ALA A 58 -1.83 17.58 2.41
CA ALA A 58 -0.49 17.12 2.79
C ALA A 58 -0.16 17.33 4.28
N ALA A 59 -0.81 18.30 4.94
CA ALA A 59 -0.62 18.58 6.37
C ALA A 59 -1.10 17.44 7.28
N ASP A 60 -1.97 16.54 6.79
CA ASP A 60 -2.51 15.42 7.56
C ASP A 60 -1.55 14.21 7.61
N GLY A 61 -0.48 14.22 6.80
CA GLY A 61 0.46 13.11 6.70
C GLY A 61 -0.13 11.82 6.10
N VAL A 62 0.52 10.68 6.35
CA VAL A 62 0.03 9.36 5.97
C VAL A 62 -0.55 8.67 7.20
N VAL A 63 -1.82 8.25 7.12
CA VAL A 63 -2.57 7.63 8.22
C VAL A 63 -3.14 6.29 7.73
N ALA A 64 -2.96 5.24 8.52
CA ALA A 64 -3.52 3.91 8.27
C ALA A 64 -4.22 3.42 9.54
N ASP A 65 -5.46 2.97 9.40
CA ASP A 65 -6.31 2.49 10.51
C ASP A 65 -6.49 3.52 11.65
N GLY A 66 -6.48 4.80 11.30
CA GLY A 66 -6.65 5.91 12.26
C GLY A 66 -5.36 6.34 12.95
N GLU A 67 -4.24 5.65 12.73
CA GLU A 67 -2.95 5.95 13.33
C GLU A 67 -1.95 6.47 12.27
N PRO A 68 -1.04 7.40 12.63
CA PRO A 68 0.03 7.82 11.74
C PRO A 68 0.88 6.63 11.29
N LEU A 69 1.15 6.52 9.99
CA LEU A 69 2.03 5.48 9.46
C LEU A 69 3.49 5.96 9.55
N PRO A 70 4.38 5.26 10.27
CA PRO A 70 5.79 5.64 10.35
C PRO A 70 6.49 5.53 8.99
N ASP A 71 7.31 6.52 8.65
CA ASP A 71 8.19 6.47 7.48
C ASP A 71 9.38 5.54 7.75
N ARG A 72 9.17 4.24 7.51
CA ARG A 72 10.16 3.17 7.71
C ARG A 72 10.29 2.35 6.44
N GLY A 73 10.86 2.95 5.40
CA GLY A 73 11.27 2.24 4.18
C GLY A 73 12.69 1.71 4.26
N TYR A 74 13.08 0.89 3.27
CA TYR A 74 14.46 0.46 3.10
C TYR A 74 15.39 1.67 2.93
N THR A 75 16.46 1.71 3.73
CA THR A 75 17.56 2.67 3.60
C THR A 75 18.83 1.88 3.35
N HIS A 76 19.59 2.24 2.32
CA HIS A 76 20.93 1.68 2.14
C HIS A 76 21.79 2.12 3.32
N SER A 77 22.49 1.18 3.96
CA SER A 77 23.60 1.54 4.85
C SER A 77 24.63 2.37 4.07
N ASP A 78 25.30 3.30 4.74
CA ASP A 78 26.48 3.98 4.18
C ASP A 78 27.56 2.99 3.71
#